data_AF-N9T3Q9-F1
#
_entry.id   AF-N9T3Q9-F1
#
_cell.length_a   1.000
_cell.length_b   1.000
_cell.length_c   1.000
_cell.angle_alpha   90.00
_cell.angle_beta   90.00
_cell.angle_gamma   90.00
#
_symmetry.space_group_name_H-M   'P 1'
#
loop_
_entity.id
_entity.type
_entity.pdbx_description
1 polymer ?
#
loop_
_entity_poly.entity_id
_entity_poly.type
_entity_poly.pdbx_seq_one_letter_code
_entity_poly.pdbx_strand_id
1 'polypeptide(L)' 'MQSLYEPFFKYFPTQVKILDLDLGCGSGDDTLDFKSRGYQVDAIDDSAELVVNAY' A
#
# COMPACT_ATOMS: atom_id res chain seq x y z
N MET A 1 -6.72 -7.66 -6.09
CA MET A 1 -6.90 -6.20 -5.95
C MET A 1 -6.36 -5.38 -7.14
N GLN A 2 -5.50 -5.95 -7.99
CA GLN A 2 -4.87 -5.22 -9.11
C GLN A 2 -5.87 -4.46 -10.01
N SER A 3 -6.98 -5.07 -10.41
CA SER A 3 -7.99 -4.43 -11.28
C SER A 3 -8.63 -3.17 -10.69
N LEU A 4 -8.57 -2.98 -9.37
CA LEU A 4 -9.13 -1.80 -8.69
C LEU A 4 -8.21 -0.58 -8.82
N TYR A 5 -6.90 -0.78 -8.70
CA TYR A 5 -5.91 0.32 -8.69
C TYR A 5 -5.39 0.69 -10.09
N GLU A 6 -5.41 -0.24 -11.05
CA GLU A 6 -4.92 0.00 -12.42
C GLU A 6 -5.46 1.28 -13.08
N PRO A 7 -6.76 1.65 -12.97
CA PRO A 7 -7.27 2.89 -13.54
C PRO A 7 -6.66 4.17 -12.93
N PHE A 8 -6.11 4.08 -11.72
CA PHE A 8 -5.61 5.21 -10.95
C PHE A 8 -4.09 5.41 -11.06
N PHE A 9 -3.33 4.37 -11.41
CA PHE A 9 -1.87 4.49 -11.58
C PHE A 9 -1.45 5.52 -12.61
N LYS A 10 -2.30 5.79 -13.62
CA LYS A 10 -2.05 6.86 -14.61
C LYS A 10 -1.99 8.27 -14.00
N TYR A 11 -2.53 8.46 -12.79
CA TYR A 11 -2.48 9.73 -12.07
C TYR A 11 -1.29 9.83 -11.13
N PHE A 12 -0.52 8.76 -10.96
CA PHE A 12 0.61 8.78 -10.04
C PHE A 12 1.78 9.53 -10.68
N PRO A 13 2.57 10.28 -9.88
CA PRO A 13 3.76 10.95 -10.38
C PRO A 13 4.75 9.91 -10.93
N THR A 14 5.10 10.05 -12.21
CA THR A 14 5.93 9.09 -12.96
C THR A 14 7.36 8.94 -12.44
N GLN A 15 7.84 9.87 -11.63
CA GLN A 15 9.22 9.91 -11.12
C GLN A 15 9.35 9.40 -9.69
N VAL A 16 8.24 9.20 -8.99
CA VAL A 16 8.25 8.93 -7.56
C VAL A 16 7.34 7.72 -7.30
N LYS A 17 7.94 6.55 -7.10
CA LYS A 17 7.23 5.38 -6.59
C LYS A 17 7.06 5.50 -5.09
N ILE A 18 6.39 6.56 -4.64
CA ILE A 18 6.03 6.72 -3.23
C ILE A 18 4.52 6.76 -3.17
N LEU A 19 3.95 5.83 -2.41
CA LEU A 19 2.57 5.85 -1.97
C LEU A 19 2.67 6.19 -0.50
N ASP A 20 2.60 7.47 -0.15
CA ASP A 20 3.05 7.94 1.16
C ASP A 20 2.34 7.25 2.33
N LEU A 21 1.09 6.77 2.17
CA LEU A 21 0.34 6.25 3.30
C LEU A 21 -0.80 5.28 2.94
N ASP A 22 -0.82 4.14 3.61
CA ASP A 22 -1.91 3.17 3.66
C ASP A 22 -2.55 3.19 5.06
N LEU A 23 -3.73 3.82 5.18
CA LEU A 23 -4.45 4.02 6.44
C LEU A 23 -5.52 2.94 6.64
N GLY A 24 -5.44 2.20 7.73
CA GLY A 24 -6.26 1.02 7.97
C GLY A 24 -5.78 -0.16 7.14
N CYS A 25 -4.46 -0.39 7.11
CA CYS A 25 -3.84 -1.39 6.25
C CYS A 25 -4.20 -2.83 6.60
N GLY A 26 -4.78 -3.08 7.78
CA GLY A 26 -5.08 -4.41 8.28
C GLY A 26 -3.85 -5.31 8.29
N SER A 27 -3.96 -6.48 7.67
CA SER A 27 -2.84 -7.43 7.48
C SER A 27 -1.83 -7.00 6.41
N GLY A 28 -2.05 -5.89 5.69
CA GLY A 28 -1.07 -5.30 4.78
C GLY A 28 -1.08 -5.83 3.34
N ASP A 29 -2.16 -6.47 2.87
CA ASP A 29 -2.27 -7.05 1.51
C ASP A 29 -2.00 -6.00 0.42
N ASP A 30 -2.59 -4.81 0.54
CA ASP A 30 -2.39 -3.71 -0.41
C ASP A 30 -0.99 -3.14 -0.31
N THR A 31 -0.50 -2.93 0.91
CA THR A 31 0.87 -2.48 1.12
C THR A 31 1.88 -3.47 0.50
N LEU A 32 1.60 -4.77 0.52
CA LEU A 32 2.45 -5.80 -0.08
C LEU A 32 2.46 -5.70 -1.61
N ASP A 33 1.29 -5.57 -2.23
CA ASP A 33 1.18 -5.39 -3.69
C ASP A 33 1.91 -4.10 -4.13
N PHE A 34 1.74 -2.98 -3.42
CA PHE A 34 2.44 -1.74 -3.72
C PHE A 34 3.97 -1.87 -3.53
N LYS A 35 4.44 -2.46 -2.43
CA LYS A 35 5.87 -2.73 -2.22
C LYS A 35 6.45 -3.61 -3.33
N SER A 36 5.73 -4.64 -3.76
CA SER A 36 6.17 -5.54 -4.85
C SER A 36 6.35 -4.82 -6.20
N ARG A 37 5.60 -3.75 -6.43
CA ARG A 37 5.69 -2.89 -7.62
C ARG A 37 6.80 -1.82 -7.50
N GLY A 38 7.49 -1.79 -6.35
CA GLY A 38 8.58 -0.89 -6.03
C GLY A 38 8.15 0.44 -5.43
N TYR A 39 6.94 0.52 -4.88
CA TYR A 39 6.51 1.67 -4.10
C TYR A 39 7.09 1.64 -2.70
N GLN A 40 7.54 2.79 -2.20
CA GLN A 40 7.72 3.04 -0.79
C GLN A 40 6.36 3.38 -0.19
N VAL A 41 5.98 2.67 0.87
CA VAL A 41 4.66 2.81 1.51
C VAL A 41 4.81 2.73 3.02
N ASP A 42 4.31 3.75 3.71
CA ASP A 42 4.07 3.71 5.15
C ASP A 42 2.65 3.19 5.38
N ALA A 43 2.49 2.20 6.25
CA ALA A 43 1.20 1.57 6.52
C ALA A 43 0.90 1.68 8.01
N ILE A 44 -0.34 2.08 8.32
CA ILE A 44 -0.79 2.34 9.69
C ILE A 44 -2.13 1.66 9.88
N ASP A 45 -2.29 0.95 10.99
CA ASP A 45 -3.56 0.41 11.45
C ASP A 45 -3.68 0.65 12.96
N ASP A 46 -4.90 0.84 13.45
CA ASP A 46 -5.15 1.04 14.88
C ASP A 46 -5.11 -0.27 15.67
N SER A 47 -5.27 -1.41 14.99
CA SER A 47 -5.12 -2.74 15.55
C SER A 47 -3.66 -3.16 15.59
N ALA A 48 -3.05 -3.06 16.77
CA ALA A 48 -1.70 -3.57 17.00
C ALA A 48 -1.57 -5.06 16.65
N GLU A 49 -2.63 -5.86 16.83
CA GLU A 49 -2.64 -7.28 16.46
C GLU A 49 -2.48 -7.45 14.94
N LEU A 50 -3.17 -6.64 14.13
CA LEU A 50 -3.06 -6.71 12.68
C LEU A 50 -1.70 -6.20 12.19
N VAL A 51 -1.18 -5.12 12.77
CA VAL A 51 0.16 -4.60 12.44
C VAL A 51 1.26 -5.61 12.76
N VAL A 52 1.19 -6.29 13.92
CA VAL A 52 2.20 -7.28 14.33
C VAL A 52 2.18 -8.52 13.43
N ASN A 53 1.00 -8.89 12.94
CA ASN A 53 0.82 -10.03 12.03
C ASN A 53 0.77 -9.60 10.55
N ALA A 54 1.11 -8.36 10.23
CA ALA A 54 1.07 -7.88 8.87
C ALA A 54 2.13 -8.60 8.02
N TYR A 55 1.76 -8.88 6.77
CA TYR A 55 2.49 -9.62 5.73
C TYR A 55 2.64 -11.12 5.97
#